data_AF-A0A5K1BZA3-F1
#
_entry.id   AF-A0A5K1BZA3-F1
#
_cell.length_a   1.000
_cell.length_b   1.000
_cell.length_c   1.000
_cell.angle_alpha   90.00
_cell.angle_beta   90.00
_cell.angle_gamma   90.00
#
_symmetry.space_group_name_H-M   'P 1'
#
loop_
_entity.id
_entity.type
_entity.pdbx_description
1 polymer ?
#
loop_
_entity_poly.entity_id
_entity_poly.type
_entity_poly.pdbx_seq_one_letter_code
_entity_poly.pdbx_strand_id
1 'polypeptide(L)' 'LALVTMNEALLWTDGRYFLQASQQLSERWKLMRIGEDPVVEVWLAN' A
#
# COMPACT_ATOMS: atom_id res chain seq x y z
N LEU A 1 -2.27 -1.10 -6.55
CA LEU A 1 -3.29 -0.06 -6.32
C LEU A 1 -2.72 0.99 -5.38
N ALA A 2 -2.94 2.28 -5.62
CA ALA A 2 -2.49 3.35 -4.73
C ALA A 2 -3.69 4.10 -4.14
N LEU A 3 -3.65 4.41 -2.85
CA LEU A 3 -4.58 5.30 -2.16
C LEU A 3 -3.79 6.44 -1.53
N VAL A 4 -4.18 7.67 -1.83
CA VAL A 4 -3.61 8.86 -1.21
C VAL A 4 -4.73 9.58 -0.50
N THR A 5 -4.57 9.78 0.79
CA THR A 5 -5.47 10.57 1.63
C THR A 5 -4.76 11.85 2.05
N MET A 6 -5.45 12.70 2.81
CA MET A 6 -4.82 13.88 3.41
C MET A 6 -3.70 13.52 4.40
N ASN A 7 -3.71 12.30 4.94
CA ASN A 7 -2.87 11.92 6.06
C ASN A 7 -1.82 10.86 5.68
N GLU A 8 -2.07 10.04 4.67
CA GLU A 8 -1.20 8.93 4.32
C GLU A 8 -1.24 8.55 2.83
N ALA A 9 -0.20 7.84 2.38
CA ALA A 9 -0.11 7.26 1.06
C ALA A 9 0.16 5.75 1.17
N LEU A 10 -0.71 4.95 0.58
CA LEU A 10 -0.72 3.48 0.68
C LEU A 10 -0.56 2.88 -0.71
N LEU A 11 0.29 1.87 -0.88
CA LEU A 11 0.45 1.12 -2.13
C LEU A 11 0.24 -0.37 -1.90
N TRP A 12 -0.82 -0.94 -2.47
CA TRP A 12 -1.04 -2.38 -2.54
C TRP A 12 -0.35 -2.99 -3.76
N THR A 13 0.39 -4.07 -3.54
CA THR A 13 0.96 -4.90 -4.62
C THR A 13 0.94 -6.38 -4.24
N ASP A 14 1.13 -7.26 -5.22
CA ASP A 14 1.31 -8.70 -4.99
C ASP A 14 2.78 -9.07 -4.72
N GLY A 15 3.00 -10.33 -4.33
CA GLY A 15 4.29 -10.84 -3.88
C GLY A 15 5.47 -10.67 -4.83
N ARG A 16 5.21 -10.56 -6.14
CA ARG A 16 6.27 -10.35 -7.16
C ARG A 16 7.03 -9.04 -6.96
N TYR A 17 6.42 -8.06 -6.29
CA TYR A 17 6.96 -6.71 -6.17
C TYR A 17 7.30 -6.28 -4.75
N PHE A 18 7.16 -7.15 -3.73
CA PHE A 18 7.40 -6.74 -2.33
C PHE A 18 8.81 -6.19 -2.09
N LEU A 19 9.83 -6.91 -2.56
CA LEU A 19 11.23 -6.47 -2.41
C LEU A 19 11.48 -5.18 -3.18
N GLN A 20 11.04 -5.11 -4.43
CA GLN A 20 11.22 -3.92 -5.26
C GLN A 20 10.52 -2.70 -4.65
N ALA A 21 9.27 -2.85 -4.23
CA ALA A 21 8.50 -1.77 -3.62
C ALA A 21 9.13 -1.28 -2.31
N SER A 22 9.67 -2.19 -1.48
CA SER A 22 10.38 -1.80 -0.25
C SER A 22 11.66 -0.99 -0.49
N GLN A 23 12.28 -1.13 -1.67
CA GLN A 23 13.50 -0.41 -2.04
C GLN A 23 13.22 0.90 -2.79
N GLN A 24 12.11 0.97 -3.53
CA GLN A 24 11.78 2.10 -4.41
C GLN A 24 10.85 3.11 -3.76
N LEU A 25 10.06 2.70 -2.77
CA LEU A 25 9.18 3.61 -2.05
C LEU A 25 9.95 4.42 -1.01
N SER A 26 9.71 5.73 -1.01
CA SER A 26 10.14 6.59 0.09
C SER A 26 9.34 6.29 1.37
N GLU A 27 9.84 6.70 2.53
CA GLU A 27 9.19 6.55 3.84
C GLU A 27 7.78 7.15 3.94
N ARG A 28 7.40 8.06 3.04
CA ARG A 28 6.05 8.63 2.95
C ARG A 28 4.98 7.62 2.51
N TRP A 29 5.41 6.51 1.91
CA TRP A 29 4.51 5.48 1.40
C TRP A 29 4.53 4.26 2.32
N LYS A 30 3.34 3.76 2.63
CA LYS A 30 3.15 2.48 3.28
C LYS A 30 2.87 1.40 2.24
N LEU A 31 3.76 0.41 2.16
CA LEU A 31 3.56 -0.77 1.33
C LEU A 31 2.53 -1.70 1.99
N MET A 32 1.51 -2.09 1.22
CA MET A 32 0.45 -2.99 1.61
C MET A 32 0.54 -4.29 0.78
N ARG A 33 0.52 -5.45 1.43
CA ARG A 33 0.74 -6.77 0.81
C ARG A 33 -0.60 -7.44 0.49
N ILE A 34 -0.90 -7.61 -0.80
CA ILE A 34 -2.12 -8.29 -1.23
C ILE A 34 -2.11 -9.74 -0.72
N GLY A 35 -3.17 -10.14 -0.02
CA GLY A 35 -3.33 -11.46 0.59
C GLY A 35 -2.90 -11.54 2.06
N GLU A 36 -2.27 -10.49 2.60
CA GLU A 36 -1.87 -10.40 4.00
C GLU A 36 -2.51 -9.19 4.70
N ASP A 37 -2.47 -8.02 4.06
CA ASP A 37 -2.99 -6.76 4.60
C ASP A 37 -4.47 -6.52 4.23
N PRO A 38 -5.20 -5.68 4.99
CA PRO A 38 -6.56 -5.28 4.66
C PRO A 38 -6.68 -4.71 3.25
N VAL A 39 -7.79 -5.05 2.58
CA VAL A 39 -8.12 -4.53 1.23
C VAL A 39 -8.48 -3.04 1.29
N VAL A 40 -8.38 -2.36 0.14
CA VAL A 40 -8.53 -0.90 0.04
C VAL A 40 -9.90 -0.41 0.50
N GLU A 41 -10.94 -1.23 0.35
CA GLU A 41 -12.33 -0.88 0.68
C GLU A 41 -12.51 -0.60 2.17
N VAL A 42 -11.68 -1.21 3.04
CA VAL A 42 -11.68 -0.92 4.48
C VAL A 42 -11.33 0.54 4.76
N TRP A 43 -10.49 1.16 3.92
CA TRP A 43 -10.11 2.56 4.04
C TRP A 43 -11.12 3.53 3.44
N LEU A 44 -11.89 3.08 2.44
CA LEU A 44 -12.90 3.89 1.77
C LEU A 44 -14.26 3.89 2.49
N ALA A 45 -14.46 2.97 3.44
CA ALA A 45 -15.71 2.84 4.19
C ALA A 45 -15.82 3.78 5.42
N ASN A 46 -14.78 4.58 5.69
CA ASN A 46 -14.77 5.62 6.74
C ASN A 46 -14.95 7.02 6.13
#